data_AF-A0AAJ2RAL1-F1
#
_entry.id   AF-A0AAJ2RAL1-F1
#
_cell.length_a   1.000
_cell.length_b   1.000
_cell.length_c   1.000
_cell.angle_alpha   90.00
_cell.angle_beta   90.00
_cell.angle_gamma   90.00
#
_symmetry.space_group_name_H-M   'P 1'
#
loop_
_entity.id
_entity.type
_entity.pdbx_description
1 polymer ?
#
loop_
_entity_poly.entity_id
_entity_poly.type
_entity_poly.pdbx_seq_one_letter_code
_entity_poly.pdbx_strand_id
1 'polypeptide(L)'
;MDWQQVIISGVVGVIAVGLISVMRRKQWIGRISGIAIFIGIIAAWNFLGVNYLFSGKTFSEELRQAETAMSQLPVYRTIKESDPVFYDKLQVKMVKLKREGKSEQQLIDIIQTDISSFLISRLYYAPDDKVVAQMRNTLKQIEKFQAYGADSCFKFLFPAVSGGVNPAKILPLEIMQQRMQADNDLIAASYITPRAVDKTQEIEAAKQAIQPILQQMQLKYGDDLQMVVRPEAANVDRKRACDIMQDFYQSILSLPQAQSAAVLRMVLSS
;
A
#
# COMPACT_ATOMS: atom_id res chain seq x y z
N MET A 1 3.00 10.58 31.34
CA MET A 1 2.13 10.96 32.47
C MET A 1 1.21 12.04 31.93
N ASP A 2 -0.05 11.69 31.71
CA ASP A 2 -0.96 12.49 30.91
C ASP A 2 -1.59 13.58 31.78
N TRP A 3 -1.04 14.80 31.74
CA TRP A 3 -1.40 15.91 32.63
C TRP A 3 -2.89 16.30 32.54
N GLN A 4 -3.55 15.97 31.44
CA GLN A 4 -4.99 16.15 31.28
C GLN A 4 -5.80 15.28 32.26
N GLN A 5 -5.34 14.06 32.59
CA GLN A 5 -6.01 13.19 33.57
C GLN A 5 -5.95 13.77 34.99
N VAL A 6 -4.82 14.37 35.36
CA VAL A 6 -4.63 15.00 36.67
C VAL A 6 -5.54 16.22 36.80
N ILE A 7 -5.65 17.05 35.76
CA ILE A 7 -6.49 18.25 35.78
C ILE A 7 -7.98 17.90 35.83
N ILE A 8 -8.44 16.94 35.02
CA ILE A 8 -9.86 16.55 34.96
C ILE A 8 -10.29 15.85 36.27
N SER A 9 -9.44 14.97 36.82
CA SER A 9 -9.71 14.32 38.11
C SER A 9 -9.77 15.32 39.27
N GLY A 10 -8.93 16.37 39.23
CA GLY A 10 -8.97 17.47 40.19
C GLY A 10 -10.30 18.25 40.14
N VAL A 11 -10.79 18.60 38.94
CA VAL A 11 -12.05 19.34 38.78
C VAL A 11 -13.27 18.53 39.25
N VAL A 12 -13.33 17.24 38.91
CA VAL A 12 -14.42 16.35 39.34
C VAL A 12 -14.42 16.16 40.86
N GLY A 13 -13.25 16.02 41.47
CA GLY A 13 -13.11 15.95 42.93
C GLY A 13 -13.67 17.20 43.63
N VAL A 14 -13.37 18.39 43.11
CA VAL A 14 -13.88 19.66 43.66
C VAL A 14 -15.40 19.77 43.54
N ILE A 15 -15.97 19.39 42.39
CA ILE A 15 -17.43 19.41 42.17
C ILE A 15 -18.14 18.43 43.11
N ALA A 16 -17.60 17.22 43.26
CA ALA A 16 -18.17 16.20 44.14
C ALA A 16 -18.15 16.63 45.62
N VAL A 17 -17.03 17.19 46.09
CA VAL A 17 -16.92 17.74 47.45
C VAL A 17 -17.88 18.91 47.68
N GLY A 18 -18.05 19.77 46.68
CA GLY A 18 -19.01 20.88 46.71
C GLY A 18 -20.46 20.40 46.85
N LEU A 19 -20.89 19.44 46.02
CA LEU A 19 -22.23 18.87 46.05
C LEU A 19 -22.52 18.15 47.38
N ILE A 20 -21.56 17.36 47.88
CA ILE A 20 -21.70 16.66 49.17
C ILE A 20 -21.78 17.66 50.33
N SER A 21 -21.03 18.76 50.27
CA SER A 21 -21.06 19.81 51.30
C SER A 21 -22.40 20.54 51.34
N VAL A 22 -22.99 20.84 50.18
CA VAL A 22 -24.32 21.48 50.07
C VAL A 22 -25.41 20.52 50.57
N MET A 23 -25.37 19.24 50.17
CA MET A 23 -26.35 18.24 50.60
C MET A 23 -26.27 17.95 52.11
N ARG A 24 -25.07 18.00 52.71
CA ARG A 24 -24.88 17.90 54.16
C ARG A 24 -25.45 19.09 54.92
N ARG A 25 -25.25 20.32 54.41
CA ARG A 25 -25.85 21.53 55.02
C ARG A 25 -27.38 21.48 55.05
N LYS A 26 -28.00 20.84 54.06
CA LYS A 26 -29.45 20.67 53.97
C LYS A 26 -30.01 19.47 54.75
N GLN A 27 -29.18 18.79 55.56
CA GLN A 27 -29.51 17.56 56.32
C GLN A 27 -30.10 16.40 55.49
N TRP A 28 -29.96 16.42 54.17
CA TRP A 28 -30.50 15.38 53.30
C TRP A 28 -29.79 14.04 53.42
N ILE A 29 -28.56 14.00 53.95
CA ILE A 29 -27.73 12.80 53.97
C ILE A 29 -26.91 12.75 55.28
N GLY A 30 -26.93 11.60 55.95
CA GLY A 30 -26.09 11.32 57.11
C GLY A 30 -24.59 11.22 56.78
N ARG A 31 -23.73 11.29 57.80
CA ARG A 31 -22.26 11.30 57.62
C ARG A 31 -21.74 10.09 56.84
N ILE A 32 -22.29 8.91 57.12
CA ILE A 32 -21.90 7.62 56.52
C ILE A 32 -22.41 7.50 55.07
N SER A 33 -23.65 7.94 54.81
CA SER A 33 -24.26 7.85 53.48
C SER A 33 -23.61 8.80 52.46
N GLY A 34 -23.07 9.95 52.89
CA GLY A 34 -22.29 10.83 52.01
C GLY A 34 -20.95 10.23 51.56
N ILE A 35 -20.29 9.44 52.44
CA ILE A 35 -19.05 8.74 52.12
C ILE A 35 -19.33 7.60 51.14
N ALA A 36 -20.41 6.84 51.36
CA ALA A 36 -20.82 5.76 50.45
C ALA A 36 -21.15 6.27 49.03
N ILE A 37 -21.82 7.42 48.91
CA ILE A 37 -22.13 8.04 47.61
C ILE A 37 -20.85 8.49 46.89
N PHE A 38 -19.90 9.08 47.62
CA PHE A 38 -18.61 9.49 47.04
C PHE A 38 -17.81 8.30 46.51
N ILE A 39 -17.74 7.22 47.29
CA ILE A 39 -17.10 5.96 46.88
C ILE A 39 -17.84 5.36 45.68
N GLY A 40 -19.18 5.40 45.67
CA GLY A 40 -20.00 4.94 44.55
C GLY A 40 -19.75 5.71 43.25
N ILE A 41 -19.59 7.03 43.32
CA ILE A 41 -19.27 7.88 42.15
C ILE A 41 -17.86 7.57 41.63
N ILE A 42 -16.86 7.41 42.52
CA ILE A 42 -15.50 7.03 42.13
C ILE A 42 -15.48 5.64 41.50
N ALA A 43 -16.22 4.69 42.06
CA ALA A 43 -16.32 3.33 41.54
C ALA A 43 -17.03 3.30 40.18
N ALA A 44 -18.16 4.02 40.02
CA ALA A 44 -18.88 4.13 38.77
C ALA A 44 -18.05 4.86 37.69
N TRP A 45 -17.29 5.89 38.06
CA TRP A 45 -16.38 6.60 37.15
C TRP A 45 -15.22 5.73 36.70
N ASN A 46 -14.61 4.95 37.59
CA ASN A 46 -13.58 3.98 37.21
C ASN A 46 -14.13 2.86 36.31
N PHE A 47 -15.34 2.38 36.60
CA PHE A 47 -15.96 1.29 35.86
C PHE A 47 -16.47 1.71 34.46
N LEU A 48 -17.06 2.91 34.34
CA LEU A 48 -17.61 3.42 33.08
C LEU A 48 -16.61 4.27 32.27
N GLY A 49 -15.75 5.05 32.94
CA GLY A 49 -14.90 6.06 32.31
C GLY A 49 -13.60 5.53 31.70
N VAL A 50 -13.04 4.45 32.24
CA VAL A 50 -11.73 3.92 31.77
C VAL A 50 -11.90 2.98 30.57
N ASN A 51 -13.03 2.27 30.47
CA ASN A 51 -13.22 1.21 29.48
C ASN A 51 -14.08 1.62 28.26
N TYR A 52 -14.66 2.82 28.23
CA TYR A 52 -15.53 3.27 27.14
C TYR A 52 -15.06 4.58 26.47
N LEU A 53 -14.40 5.48 27.21
CA LEU A 53 -13.96 6.79 26.68
C LEU A 53 -12.52 6.79 26.12
N PHE A 54 -11.68 5.81 26.48
CA PHE A 54 -10.25 5.82 26.14
C PHE A 54 -9.72 4.50 25.53
N SER A 55 -10.61 3.59 25.14
CA SER A 55 -10.21 2.26 24.65
C SER A 55 -9.75 2.22 23.19
N GLY A 56 -9.64 3.37 22.53
CA GLY A 56 -9.03 3.48 21.19
C GLY A 56 -7.51 3.68 21.30
N LYS A 57 -6.73 2.91 20.54
CA LYS A 57 -5.28 3.12 20.44
C LYS A 57 -4.98 4.55 19.98
N THR A 58 -3.99 5.18 20.58
CA THR A 58 -3.52 6.51 20.12
C THR A 58 -2.93 6.40 18.71
N PHE A 59 -2.89 7.52 17.97
CA PHE A 59 -2.36 7.51 16.60
C PHE A 59 -0.90 7.06 16.55
N SER A 60 -0.11 7.45 17.56
CA SER A 60 1.28 7.03 17.72
C SER A 60 1.43 5.53 17.98
N GLU A 61 0.54 4.93 18.79
CA GLU A 61 0.54 3.48 19.03
C GLU A 61 0.17 2.68 17.77
N GLU A 62 -0.76 3.18 16.97
CA GLU A 62 -1.13 2.56 15.70
C GLU A 62 -0.04 2.69 14.65
N LEU A 63 0.65 3.83 14.58
CA LEU A 63 1.84 4.00 13.75
C LEU A 63 2.92 2.99 14.13
N ARG A 64 3.22 2.84 15.43
CA ARG A 64 4.22 1.86 15.90
C ARG A 64 3.85 0.41 15.55
N GLN A 65 2.55 0.09 15.57
CA GLN A 65 2.08 -1.23 15.15
C GLN A 65 2.18 -1.43 13.64
N ALA A 66 1.84 -0.41 12.85
CA ALA A 66 2.03 -0.43 11.40
C ALA A 66 3.52 -0.61 11.07
N GLU A 67 4.42 0.14 11.72
CA GLU A 67 5.86 0.02 11.57
C GLU A 67 6.34 -1.41 11.87
N THR A 68 5.90 -1.98 12.99
CA THR A 68 6.31 -3.32 13.42
C THR A 68 5.87 -4.37 12.40
N ALA A 69 4.64 -4.26 11.88
CA ALA A 69 4.11 -5.19 10.88
C ALA A 69 4.83 -5.04 9.53
N MET A 70 5.03 -3.81 9.05
CA MET A 70 5.73 -3.54 7.79
C MET A 70 7.18 -4.03 7.82
N SER A 71 7.88 -3.81 8.94
CA SER A 71 9.29 -4.17 9.10
C SER A 71 9.56 -5.68 8.98
N GLN A 72 8.53 -6.52 9.03
CA GLN A 72 8.64 -7.97 8.79
C GLN A 72 8.94 -8.30 7.32
N LEU A 73 8.64 -7.40 6.38
CA LEU A 73 8.89 -7.61 4.96
C LEU A 73 10.16 -6.85 4.53
N PRO A 74 11.14 -7.51 3.88
CA PRO A 74 12.40 -6.88 3.46
C PRO A 74 12.22 -5.58 2.68
N VAL A 75 11.29 -5.58 1.72
CA VAL A 75 11.03 -4.41 0.85
C VAL A 75 10.71 -3.14 1.64
N TYR A 76 9.96 -3.24 2.75
CA TYR A 76 9.63 -2.07 3.56
C TYR A 76 10.82 -1.55 4.37
N ARG A 77 11.72 -2.43 4.81
CA ARG A 77 12.97 -2.01 5.45
C ARG A 77 13.86 -1.27 4.47
N THR A 78 14.03 -1.80 3.26
CA THR A 78 14.78 -1.11 2.21
C THR A 78 14.15 0.21 1.81
N ILE A 79 12.82 0.32 1.75
CA ILE A 79 12.14 1.61 1.54
C ILE A 79 12.44 2.58 2.69
N LYS A 80 12.36 2.15 3.94
CA LYS A 80 12.65 2.99 5.11
C LYS A 80 14.08 3.56 5.06
N GLU A 81 15.05 2.74 4.67
CA GLU A 81 16.46 3.13 4.57
C GLU A 81 16.74 4.02 3.35
N SER A 82 16.11 3.72 2.20
CA SER A 82 16.39 4.38 0.93
C SER A 82 15.57 5.67 0.73
N ASP A 83 14.32 5.67 1.17
CA ASP A 83 13.37 6.78 1.03
C ASP A 83 12.46 6.90 2.28
N PRO A 84 12.99 7.47 3.38
CA PRO A 84 12.24 7.62 4.61
C PRO A 84 11.00 8.52 4.45
N VAL A 85 11.02 9.47 3.50
CA VAL A 85 9.88 10.36 3.23
C VAL A 85 8.71 9.58 2.66
N PHE A 86 8.96 8.72 1.66
CA PHE A 86 7.93 7.85 1.12
C PHE A 86 7.44 6.84 2.16
N TYR A 87 8.34 6.26 2.96
CA TYR A 87 8.01 5.33 4.04
C TYR A 87 7.03 5.94 5.06
N ASP A 88 7.33 7.14 5.56
CA ASP A 88 6.50 7.82 6.56
C ASP A 88 5.13 8.18 5.99
N LYS A 89 5.08 8.67 4.75
CA LYS A 89 3.82 8.95 4.05
C LYS A 89 2.96 7.70 3.95
N LEU A 90 3.55 6.56 3.64
CA LEU A 90 2.83 5.29 3.50
C LEU A 90 2.23 4.83 4.83
N GLN A 91 3.01 4.86 5.91
CA GLN A 91 2.54 4.49 7.25
C GLN A 91 1.38 5.36 7.72
N VAL A 92 1.54 6.69 7.62
CA VAL A 92 0.52 7.66 8.00
C VAL A 92 -0.77 7.42 7.21
N LYS A 93 -0.65 7.18 5.90
CA LYS A 93 -1.81 6.89 5.04
C LYS A 93 -2.51 5.60 5.47
N MET A 94 -1.79 4.53 5.76
CA MET A 94 -2.40 3.27 6.21
C MET A 94 -3.18 3.41 7.51
N VAL A 95 -2.60 4.06 8.53
CA VAL A 95 -3.29 4.27 9.81
C VAL A 95 -4.53 5.14 9.61
N LYS A 96 -4.44 6.19 8.79
CA LYS A 96 -5.58 7.05 8.47
C LYS A 96 -6.72 6.28 7.80
N LEU A 97 -6.42 5.51 6.74
CA LEU A 97 -7.42 4.70 6.03
C LEU A 97 -8.10 3.68 6.94
N LYS A 98 -7.34 3.07 7.87
CA LYS A 98 -7.91 2.16 8.88
C LYS A 98 -8.88 2.86 9.81
N ARG A 99 -8.55 4.08 10.29
CA ARG A 99 -9.45 4.89 11.14
C ARG A 99 -10.70 5.36 10.41
N GLU A 100 -10.59 5.62 9.11
CA GLU A 100 -11.72 5.94 8.24
C GLU A 100 -12.65 4.73 7.98
N GLY A 101 -12.33 3.55 8.51
CA GLY A 101 -13.14 2.35 8.37
C GLY A 101 -13.08 1.71 6.98
N LYS A 102 -12.02 1.98 6.20
CA LYS A 102 -11.80 1.32 4.91
C LYS A 102 -11.68 -0.20 5.11
N SER A 103 -12.26 -0.96 4.19
CA SER A 103 -12.13 -2.42 4.20
C SER A 103 -10.68 -2.84 3.92
N GLU A 104 -10.32 -4.07 4.28
CA GLU A 104 -8.99 -4.62 4.00
C GLU A 104 -8.64 -4.55 2.51
N GLN A 105 -9.60 -4.88 1.62
CA GLN A 105 -9.37 -4.82 0.18
C GLN A 105 -9.14 -3.38 -0.31
N GLN A 106 -9.90 -2.41 0.20
CA GLN A 106 -9.69 -1.00 -0.15
C GLN A 106 -8.31 -0.51 0.30
N LEU A 107 -7.86 -0.93 1.48
CA LEU A 107 -6.52 -0.64 1.96
C LEU A 107 -5.46 -1.25 1.05
N ILE A 108 -5.61 -2.53 0.68
CA ILE A 108 -4.71 -3.23 -0.23
C ILE A 108 -4.62 -2.50 -1.58
N ASP A 109 -5.75 -2.20 -2.20
CA ASP A 109 -5.79 -1.56 -3.53
C ASP A 109 -5.09 -0.19 -3.51
N ILE A 110 -5.36 0.63 -2.49
CA ILE A 110 -4.76 1.97 -2.36
C ILE A 110 -3.24 1.86 -2.11
N ILE A 111 -2.81 0.97 -1.22
CA ILE A 111 -1.40 0.83 -0.85
C ILE A 111 -0.59 0.19 -1.97
N GLN A 112 -1.13 -0.82 -2.66
CA GLN A 112 -0.50 -1.41 -3.84
C GLN A 112 -0.33 -0.38 -4.96
N THR A 113 -1.30 0.50 -5.15
CA THR A 113 -1.20 1.58 -6.13
C THR A 113 -0.03 2.51 -5.80
N ASP A 114 0.07 3.00 -4.56
CA ASP A 114 1.19 3.85 -4.12
C ASP A 114 2.55 3.17 -4.27
N ILE A 115 2.65 1.89 -3.87
CA ILE A 115 3.89 1.09 -4.03
C ILE A 115 4.24 0.91 -5.51
N SER A 116 3.25 0.64 -6.36
CA SER A 116 3.49 0.44 -7.80
C SER A 116 3.98 1.73 -8.46
N SER A 117 3.35 2.88 -8.15
CA SER A 117 3.82 4.19 -8.63
C SER A 117 5.22 4.51 -8.12
N PHE A 118 5.53 4.18 -6.87
CA PHE A 118 6.89 4.33 -6.33
C PHE A 118 7.90 3.46 -7.09
N LEU A 119 7.62 2.17 -7.27
CA LEU A 119 8.50 1.26 -8.02
C LEU A 119 8.74 1.75 -9.45
N ILE A 120 7.68 2.19 -10.15
CA ILE A 120 7.77 2.78 -11.50
C ILE A 120 8.72 3.99 -11.50
N SER A 121 8.59 4.88 -10.51
CA SER A 121 9.46 6.05 -10.40
C SER A 121 10.94 5.69 -10.19
N ARG A 122 11.21 4.50 -9.64
CA ARG A 122 12.58 3.99 -9.41
C ARG A 122 13.19 3.30 -10.63
N LEU A 123 12.39 2.87 -11.61
CA LEU A 123 12.88 2.14 -12.80
C LEU A 123 13.97 2.92 -13.56
N TYR A 124 13.82 4.25 -13.66
CA TYR A 124 14.77 5.08 -14.40
C TYR A 124 16.17 5.08 -13.77
N TYR A 125 16.24 5.03 -12.44
CA TYR A 125 17.50 5.05 -11.69
C TYR A 125 18.11 3.66 -11.49
N ALA A 126 17.29 2.61 -11.57
CA ALA A 126 17.74 1.23 -11.36
C ALA A 126 18.66 0.74 -12.50
N PRO A 127 19.66 -0.11 -12.20
CA PRO A 127 20.44 -0.86 -13.20
C PRO A 127 19.58 -1.71 -14.14
N ASP A 128 20.08 -1.95 -15.37
CA ASP A 128 19.33 -2.66 -16.43
C ASP A 128 18.95 -4.09 -16.04
N ASP A 129 19.82 -4.80 -15.33
CA ASP A 129 19.55 -6.14 -14.82
C ASP A 129 18.39 -6.16 -13.82
N LYS A 130 18.27 -5.13 -12.98
CA LYS A 130 17.17 -5.04 -12.01
C LYS A 130 15.84 -4.74 -12.67
N VAL A 131 15.81 -3.84 -13.65
CA VAL A 131 14.59 -3.55 -14.44
C VAL A 131 14.11 -4.80 -15.19
N VAL A 132 15.04 -5.51 -15.85
CA VAL A 132 14.71 -6.75 -16.57
C VAL A 132 14.28 -7.87 -15.62
N ALA A 133 14.93 -8.02 -14.47
CA ALA A 133 14.55 -9.02 -13.46
C ALA A 133 13.15 -8.75 -12.89
N GLN A 134 12.82 -7.49 -12.61
CA GLN A 134 11.49 -7.09 -12.15
C GLN A 134 10.42 -7.44 -13.18
N MET A 135 10.63 -7.14 -14.46
CA MET A 135 9.66 -7.49 -15.50
C MET A 135 9.53 -9.00 -15.71
N ARG A 136 10.63 -9.77 -15.65
CA ARG A 136 10.58 -11.25 -15.69
C ARG A 136 9.70 -11.79 -14.56
N ASN A 137 9.81 -11.22 -13.37
CA ASN A 137 8.97 -11.60 -12.25
C ASN A 137 7.50 -11.15 -12.42
N THR A 138 7.25 -10.00 -13.05
CA THR A 138 5.91 -9.56 -13.41
C THR A 138 5.25 -10.51 -14.42
N LEU A 139 5.97 -10.97 -15.44
CA LEU A 139 5.46 -11.98 -16.39
C LEU A 139 5.06 -13.29 -15.70
N LYS A 140 5.89 -13.80 -14.78
CA LYS A 140 5.53 -14.98 -13.98
C LYS A 140 4.23 -14.77 -13.19
N GLN A 141 3.99 -13.56 -12.67
CA GLN A 141 2.74 -13.25 -11.97
C GLN A 141 1.56 -13.22 -12.94
N ILE A 142 1.71 -12.58 -14.12
CA ILE A 142 0.69 -12.55 -15.17
C ILE A 142 0.27 -13.98 -15.53
N GLU A 143 1.23 -14.87 -15.77
CA GLU A 143 0.98 -16.29 -16.06
C GLU A 143 0.17 -16.99 -14.95
N LYS A 144 0.53 -16.75 -13.68
CA LYS A 144 -0.20 -17.34 -12.54
C LYS A 144 -1.60 -16.77 -12.38
N PHE A 145 -1.78 -15.47 -12.53
CA PHE A 145 -3.10 -14.86 -12.49
C PHE A 145 -3.98 -15.33 -13.63
N GLN A 146 -3.41 -15.49 -14.83
CA GLN A 146 -4.14 -16.00 -15.98
C GLN A 146 -4.56 -17.46 -15.81
N ALA A 147 -3.67 -18.30 -15.26
CA ALA A 147 -3.98 -19.68 -14.94
C ALA A 147 -5.06 -19.82 -13.84
N TYR A 148 -5.13 -18.86 -12.92
CA TYR A 148 -6.22 -18.78 -11.93
C TYR A 148 -7.54 -18.32 -12.56
N GLY A 149 -7.47 -17.37 -13.51
CA GLY A 149 -8.60 -16.98 -14.34
C GLY A 149 -8.35 -15.66 -15.08
N ALA A 150 -8.91 -15.54 -16.29
CA ALA A 150 -8.76 -14.35 -17.14
C ALA A 150 -9.15 -13.04 -16.43
N ASP A 151 -10.16 -13.07 -15.56
CA ASP A 151 -10.55 -11.93 -14.74
C ASP A 151 -9.45 -11.45 -13.78
N SER A 152 -8.72 -12.40 -13.18
CA SER A 152 -7.65 -12.07 -12.22
C SER A 152 -6.43 -11.47 -12.91
N CYS A 153 -6.05 -12.01 -14.07
CA CYS A 153 -4.99 -11.41 -14.87
C CYS A 153 -5.39 -10.01 -15.36
N PHE A 154 -6.62 -9.83 -15.83
CA PHE A 154 -7.10 -8.53 -16.28
C PHE A 154 -7.10 -7.47 -15.17
N LYS A 155 -7.59 -7.82 -13.97
CA LYS A 155 -7.52 -6.94 -12.79
C LYS A 155 -6.09 -6.63 -12.35
N PHE A 156 -5.17 -7.58 -12.49
CA PHE A 156 -3.76 -7.36 -12.19
C PHE A 156 -3.11 -6.37 -13.17
N LEU A 157 -3.39 -6.49 -14.46
CA LEU A 157 -2.85 -5.62 -15.51
C LEU A 157 -3.54 -4.25 -15.55
N PHE A 158 -4.84 -4.19 -15.28
CA PHE A 158 -5.68 -3.00 -15.41
C PHE A 158 -6.50 -2.72 -14.13
N PRO A 159 -5.84 -2.50 -12.98
CA PRO A 159 -6.52 -2.36 -11.68
C PRO A 159 -7.45 -1.14 -11.62
N ALA A 160 -7.17 -0.09 -12.40
CA ALA A 160 -8.00 1.11 -12.48
C ALA A 160 -9.38 0.86 -13.12
N VAL A 161 -9.53 -0.20 -13.92
CA VAL A 161 -10.76 -0.50 -14.66
C VAL A 161 -11.73 -1.35 -13.85
N SER A 162 -11.22 -2.36 -13.12
CA SER A 162 -12.06 -3.39 -12.50
C SER A 162 -11.71 -3.71 -11.04
N GLY A 163 -10.89 -2.84 -10.42
CA GLY A 163 -10.33 -3.05 -9.10
C GLY A 163 -9.10 -3.96 -9.14
N GLY A 164 -8.30 -3.93 -8.07
CA GLY A 164 -7.10 -4.76 -7.95
C GLY A 164 -7.41 -6.22 -7.64
N VAL A 165 -6.36 -7.03 -7.67
CA VAL A 165 -6.36 -8.38 -7.09
C VAL A 165 -5.67 -8.35 -5.73
N ASN A 166 -6.01 -9.29 -4.85
CA ASN A 166 -5.18 -9.56 -3.66
C ASN A 166 -4.18 -10.68 -4.01
N PRO A 167 -2.90 -10.38 -4.26
CA PRO A 167 -1.92 -11.37 -4.67
C PRO A 167 -1.69 -12.44 -3.60
N ALA A 168 -1.87 -12.11 -2.31
CA ALA A 168 -1.68 -13.05 -1.21
C ALA A 168 -2.72 -14.19 -1.20
N LYS A 169 -3.86 -14.01 -1.87
CA LYS A 169 -4.92 -15.02 -1.97
C LYS A 169 -4.76 -15.92 -3.20
N ILE A 170 -3.97 -15.51 -4.19
CA ILE A 170 -3.92 -16.15 -5.51
C ILE A 170 -2.53 -16.68 -5.83
N LEU A 171 -1.48 -15.91 -5.55
CA LEU A 171 -0.12 -16.27 -5.91
C LEU A 171 0.47 -17.29 -4.92
N PRO A 172 1.20 -18.31 -5.40
CA PRO A 172 2.00 -19.16 -4.53
C PRO A 172 3.01 -18.35 -3.72
N LEU A 173 3.28 -18.78 -2.48
CA LEU A 173 4.22 -18.12 -1.57
C LEU A 173 5.60 -17.88 -2.22
N GLU A 174 6.10 -18.84 -2.99
CA GLU A 174 7.37 -18.71 -3.70
C GLU A 174 7.35 -17.54 -4.70
N ILE A 175 6.28 -17.38 -5.47
CA ILE A 175 6.14 -16.28 -6.44
C ILE A 175 6.04 -14.94 -5.71
N MET A 176 5.34 -14.90 -4.58
CA MET A 176 5.32 -13.70 -3.74
C MET A 176 6.70 -13.34 -3.19
N GLN A 177 7.49 -14.32 -2.76
CA GLN A 177 8.86 -14.10 -2.29
C GLN A 177 9.78 -13.61 -3.42
N GLN A 178 9.70 -14.21 -4.60
CA GLN A 178 10.45 -13.75 -5.78
C GLN A 178 10.08 -12.31 -6.14
N ARG A 179 8.80 -11.95 -6.05
CA ARG A 179 8.33 -10.56 -6.21
C ARG A 179 8.92 -9.62 -5.19
N MET A 180 8.80 -9.94 -3.91
CA MET A 180 9.34 -9.10 -2.84
C MET A 180 10.85 -8.91 -2.97
N GLN A 181 11.58 -9.95 -3.37
CA GLN A 181 13.02 -9.87 -3.59
C GLN A 181 13.36 -8.97 -4.80
N ALA A 182 12.67 -9.14 -5.94
CA ALA A 182 12.90 -8.31 -7.12
C ALA A 182 12.59 -6.83 -6.85
N ASP A 183 11.50 -6.53 -6.15
CA ASP A 183 11.16 -5.17 -5.74
C ASP A 183 12.22 -4.58 -4.80
N ASN A 184 12.68 -5.37 -3.82
CA ASN A 184 13.72 -4.98 -2.87
C ASN A 184 15.05 -4.65 -3.57
N ASP A 185 15.51 -5.53 -4.46
CA ASP A 185 16.77 -5.36 -5.18
C ASP A 185 16.72 -4.17 -6.14
N LEU A 186 15.57 -3.96 -6.79
CA LEU A 186 15.36 -2.81 -7.66
C LEU A 186 15.42 -1.50 -6.88
N ILE A 187 14.72 -1.41 -5.75
CA ILE A 187 14.72 -0.21 -4.91
C ILE A 187 16.15 0.05 -4.40
N ALA A 188 16.78 -0.93 -3.76
CA ALA A 188 18.13 -0.77 -3.20
C ALA A 188 19.13 -0.30 -4.27
N ALA A 189 19.18 -0.99 -5.42
CA ALA A 189 20.11 -0.66 -6.50
C ALA A 189 19.86 0.72 -7.11
N SER A 190 18.60 1.18 -7.13
CA SER A 190 18.25 2.50 -7.63
C SER A 190 18.80 3.66 -6.78
N TYR A 191 19.14 3.43 -5.51
CA TYR A 191 19.72 4.44 -4.61
C TYR A 191 21.22 4.25 -4.39
N ILE A 192 21.71 3.01 -4.29
CA ILE A 192 23.12 2.71 -4.00
C ILE A 192 24.00 2.87 -5.25
N THR A 193 23.51 2.39 -6.39
CA THR A 193 24.22 2.46 -7.68
C THR A 193 23.32 3.08 -8.74
N PRO A 194 22.88 4.35 -8.56
CA PRO A 194 21.99 4.99 -9.50
C PRO A 194 22.68 5.11 -10.85
N ARG A 195 21.96 4.78 -11.92
CA ARG A 195 22.47 5.00 -13.28
C ARG A 195 22.55 6.50 -13.58
N ALA A 196 23.69 6.92 -14.13
CA ALA A 196 23.83 8.21 -14.79
C ALA A 196 23.56 8.02 -16.29
N VAL A 197 22.38 8.40 -16.77
CA VAL A 197 21.96 8.17 -18.16
C VAL A 197 21.33 9.43 -18.72
N ASP A 198 21.71 9.78 -19.95
CA ASP A 198 21.00 10.77 -20.75
C ASP A 198 19.61 10.21 -21.14
N LYS A 199 18.60 10.76 -20.48
CA LYS A 199 17.19 10.37 -20.66
C LYS A 199 16.73 10.52 -22.09
N THR A 200 17.21 11.55 -22.78
CA THR A 200 16.78 11.87 -24.14
C THR A 200 17.27 10.79 -25.10
N GLN A 201 18.55 10.42 -24.97
CA GLN A 201 19.14 9.39 -25.82
C GLN A 201 18.54 8.00 -25.55
N GLU A 202 18.30 7.65 -24.28
CA GLU A 202 17.70 6.35 -23.93
C GLU A 202 16.26 6.23 -24.45
N ILE A 203 15.46 7.29 -24.34
CA ILE A 203 14.08 7.30 -24.87
C ILE A 203 14.10 7.11 -26.39
N GLU A 204 15.00 7.78 -27.12
CA GLU A 204 15.03 7.65 -28.58
C GLU A 204 15.49 6.25 -29.01
N ALA A 205 16.47 5.67 -28.33
CA ALA A 205 16.88 4.29 -28.55
C ALA A 205 15.74 3.30 -28.23
N ALA A 206 14.99 3.53 -27.15
CA ALA A 206 13.84 2.71 -26.77
C ALA A 206 12.72 2.77 -27.82
N LYS A 207 12.43 3.95 -28.38
CA LYS A 207 11.47 4.08 -29.49
C LYS A 207 11.89 3.28 -30.70
N GLN A 208 13.17 3.31 -31.07
CA GLN A 208 13.68 2.53 -32.20
C GLN A 208 13.57 1.03 -31.93
N ALA A 209 13.95 0.59 -30.73
CA ALA A 209 13.91 -0.82 -30.33
C ALA A 209 12.49 -1.40 -30.23
N ILE A 210 11.49 -0.58 -29.87
CA ILE A 210 10.10 -1.05 -29.75
C ILE A 210 9.36 -1.13 -31.10
N GLN A 211 9.79 -0.40 -32.13
CA GLN A 211 9.09 -0.37 -33.43
C GLN A 211 8.83 -1.77 -34.03
N PRO A 212 9.83 -2.67 -34.14
CA PRO A 212 9.61 -4.00 -34.70
C PRO A 212 8.62 -4.83 -33.87
N ILE A 213 8.64 -4.66 -32.55
CA ILE A 213 7.69 -5.32 -31.64
C ILE A 213 6.27 -4.84 -31.94
N LEU A 214 6.04 -3.52 -32.04
CA LEU A 214 4.72 -2.98 -32.35
C LEU A 214 4.21 -3.45 -33.72
N GLN A 215 5.08 -3.54 -34.72
CA GLN A 215 4.73 -4.08 -36.04
C GLN A 215 4.32 -5.55 -35.95
N GLN A 216 5.08 -6.38 -35.21
CA GLN A 216 4.74 -7.78 -34.98
C GLN A 216 3.41 -7.94 -34.23
N MET A 217 3.18 -7.11 -33.21
CA MET A 217 1.93 -7.11 -32.46
C MET A 217 0.74 -6.74 -33.37
N GLN A 218 0.90 -5.73 -34.23
CA GLN A 218 -0.13 -5.33 -35.20
C GLN A 218 -0.44 -6.45 -36.20
N LEU A 219 0.58 -7.16 -36.70
CA LEU A 219 0.41 -8.29 -37.61
C LEU A 219 -0.30 -9.48 -36.95
N LYS A 220 -0.01 -9.75 -35.66
CA LYS A 220 -0.56 -10.90 -34.94
C LYS A 220 -1.97 -10.67 -34.40
N TYR A 221 -2.24 -9.47 -33.89
CA TYR A 221 -3.45 -9.16 -33.14
C TYR A 221 -4.40 -8.21 -33.87
N GLY A 222 -3.94 -7.45 -34.86
CA GLY A 222 -4.78 -6.52 -35.61
C GLY A 222 -5.55 -5.57 -34.68
N ASP A 223 -6.87 -5.48 -34.89
CA ASP A 223 -7.75 -4.62 -34.11
C ASP A 223 -7.90 -5.04 -32.64
N ASP A 224 -7.55 -6.29 -32.28
CA ASP A 224 -7.61 -6.76 -30.89
C ASP A 224 -6.68 -5.95 -29.97
N LEU A 225 -5.66 -5.28 -30.52
CA LEU A 225 -4.80 -4.38 -29.76
C LEU A 225 -5.59 -3.24 -29.07
N GLN A 226 -6.76 -2.87 -29.59
CA GLN A 226 -7.62 -1.88 -28.94
C GLN A 226 -8.08 -2.32 -27.54
N MET A 227 -8.08 -3.63 -27.24
CA MET A 227 -8.44 -4.15 -25.92
C MET A 227 -7.45 -3.77 -24.82
N VAL A 228 -6.17 -3.55 -25.16
CA VAL A 228 -5.14 -3.12 -24.20
C VAL A 228 -4.90 -1.61 -24.25
N VAL A 229 -5.23 -0.97 -25.37
CA VAL A 229 -5.20 0.50 -25.51
C VAL A 229 -6.39 1.15 -24.80
N ARG A 230 -7.58 0.51 -24.83
CA ARG A 230 -8.82 0.96 -24.18
C ARG A 230 -9.44 -0.15 -23.34
N PRO A 231 -8.77 -0.55 -22.24
CA PRO A 231 -9.24 -1.65 -21.40
C PRO A 231 -10.60 -1.38 -20.73
N GLU A 232 -11.05 -0.13 -20.67
CA GLU A 232 -12.35 0.30 -20.15
C GLU A 232 -13.54 0.08 -21.10
N ALA A 233 -13.29 -0.31 -22.36
CA ALA A 233 -14.35 -0.53 -23.33
C ALA A 233 -15.29 -1.70 -22.91
N ALA A 234 -16.58 -1.58 -23.23
CA ALA A 234 -17.62 -2.49 -22.72
C ALA A 234 -17.44 -3.97 -23.12
N ASN A 235 -16.82 -4.24 -24.26
CA ASN A 235 -16.73 -5.58 -24.85
C ASN A 235 -15.28 -6.13 -24.88
N VAL A 236 -14.45 -5.76 -23.91
CA VAL A 236 -13.07 -6.27 -23.83
C VAL A 236 -13.08 -7.76 -23.49
N ASP A 237 -12.53 -8.59 -24.37
CA ASP A 237 -12.16 -9.96 -24.03
C ASP A 237 -10.95 -9.93 -23.09
N ARG A 238 -11.22 -10.16 -21.81
CA ARG A 238 -10.22 -10.12 -20.73
C ARG A 238 -9.10 -11.14 -20.93
N LYS A 239 -9.41 -12.32 -21.49
CA LYS A 239 -8.39 -13.34 -21.75
C LYS A 239 -7.50 -12.86 -22.89
N ARG A 240 -8.09 -12.34 -23.97
CA ARG A 240 -7.35 -11.84 -25.12
C ARG A 240 -6.44 -10.66 -24.75
N ALA A 241 -6.92 -9.73 -23.92
CA ALA A 241 -6.12 -8.64 -23.40
C ALA A 241 -4.90 -9.13 -22.58
N CYS A 242 -5.08 -10.18 -21.78
CA CYS A 242 -3.98 -10.84 -21.07
C CYS A 242 -2.95 -11.47 -22.01
N ASP A 243 -3.40 -12.21 -23.03
CA ASP A 243 -2.52 -12.83 -24.04
C ASP A 243 -1.67 -11.76 -24.76
N ILE A 244 -2.28 -10.63 -25.13
CA ILE A 244 -1.61 -9.50 -25.77
C ILE A 244 -0.52 -8.91 -24.87
N MET A 245 -0.83 -8.64 -23.59
CA MET A 245 0.14 -8.05 -22.65
C MET A 245 1.29 -8.99 -22.34
N GLN A 246 1.03 -10.30 -22.23
CA GLN A 246 2.08 -11.30 -22.02
C GLN A 246 3.04 -11.34 -23.21
N ASP A 247 2.51 -11.45 -24.43
CA ASP A 247 3.32 -11.46 -25.65
C ASP A 247 4.13 -10.18 -25.83
N PHE A 248 3.53 -9.03 -25.51
CA PHE A 248 4.20 -7.74 -25.60
C PHE A 248 5.42 -7.67 -24.67
N TYR A 249 5.25 -7.98 -23.39
CA TYR A 249 6.37 -7.97 -22.44
C TYR A 249 7.39 -9.07 -22.73
N GLN A 250 6.97 -10.25 -23.21
CA GLN A 250 7.88 -11.30 -23.63
C GLN A 250 8.72 -10.88 -24.84
N SER A 251 8.11 -10.18 -25.80
CA SER A 251 8.82 -9.61 -26.95
C SER A 251 9.83 -8.55 -26.52
N ILE A 252 9.47 -7.68 -25.57
CA ILE A 252 10.41 -6.71 -24.99
C ILE A 252 11.60 -7.42 -24.35
N LEU A 253 11.36 -8.44 -23.52
CA LEU A 253 12.41 -9.20 -22.85
C LEU A 253 13.27 -10.07 -23.78
N SER A 254 12.86 -10.24 -25.03
CA SER A 254 13.66 -10.94 -26.05
C SER A 254 14.75 -10.04 -26.67
N LEU A 255 14.65 -8.72 -26.49
CA LEU A 255 15.68 -7.78 -26.92
C LEU A 255 16.96 -7.94 -26.09
N PRO A 256 18.12 -7.47 -26.60
CA PRO A 256 19.32 -7.29 -25.78
C PRO A 256 19.00 -6.55 -24.48
N GLN A 257 19.63 -6.94 -23.37
CA GLN A 257 19.26 -6.47 -22.03
C GLN A 257 19.17 -4.95 -21.89
N ALA A 258 20.13 -4.20 -22.45
CA ALA A 258 20.11 -2.74 -22.43
C ALA A 258 18.89 -2.16 -23.16
N GLN A 259 18.52 -2.74 -24.31
CA GLN A 259 17.34 -2.34 -25.08
C GLN A 259 16.05 -2.72 -24.36
N SER A 260 15.97 -3.94 -23.81
CA SER A 260 14.86 -4.39 -22.96
C SER A 260 14.61 -3.38 -21.84
N ALA A 261 15.65 -3.06 -21.06
CA ALA A 261 15.54 -2.16 -19.92
C ALA A 261 15.13 -0.74 -20.35
N ALA A 262 15.69 -0.21 -21.44
CA ALA A 262 15.31 1.09 -21.98
C ALA A 262 13.83 1.15 -22.40
N VAL A 263 13.35 0.12 -23.12
CA VAL A 263 11.94 0.02 -23.52
C VAL A 263 11.02 -0.11 -22.31
N LEU A 264 11.38 -0.94 -21.33
CA LEU A 264 10.59 -1.10 -20.10
C LEU A 264 10.47 0.19 -19.31
N ARG A 265 11.57 0.95 -19.17
CA ARG A 265 11.53 2.28 -18.55
C ARG A 265 10.58 3.20 -19.30
N MET A 266 10.71 3.28 -20.62
CA MET A 266 9.86 4.15 -21.44
C MET A 266 8.38 3.82 -21.30
N VAL A 267 8.00 2.54 -21.43
CA VAL A 267 6.59 2.12 -21.46
C VAL A 267 5.94 2.13 -20.08
N LEU A 268 6.69 1.85 -19.01
CA LEU A 268 6.14 1.82 -17.65
C LEU A 268 6.12 3.18 -16.97
N SER A 269 6.95 4.14 -17.42
CA SER A 269 7.01 5.50 -16.84
C SER A 269 6.30 6.59 -17.67
N SER A 270 5.69 6.20 -18.80
CA SER A 270 4.87 7.08 -19.65
C SER A 270 3.46 7.28 -19.14
#